data_AF-A0A381C8M9-F1
#
_entry.id   AF-A0A381C8M9-F1
#
_cell.length_a   1.000
_cell.length_b   1.000
_cell.length_c   1.000
_cell.angle_alpha   90.00
_cell.angle_beta   90.00
_cell.angle_gamma   90.00
#
_symmetry.space_group_name_H-M   'P 1'
#
loop_
_entity.id
_entity.type
_entity.pdbx_description
1 polymer ?
#
loop_
_entity_poly.entity_id
_entity_poly.type
_entity_poly.pdbx_seq_one_letter_code
_entity_poly.pdbx_strand_id
1 'polypeptide(L)'
;MIREFTWFFGIHGFYIFQDIGFRFMNNTISNMDAWKAGHGSLNILSITFYEMWCASGGCGGTLSLLICLLISRNPSNRHLINVSLPLAIFNINEPLIFGVPVVLNPVMFVPFLMTPAVDYVLAYYATLWHIIPPAQQLVGWATPALINSWLATNGAFSAVFFQILLIGTGIGIYWPFLRYMEKRDYKEIALPCGKKRFVPLKGNQFQLTVPGHREAESPHHYLSEVNEYIEARRHINALQNSGNFVLWFQPQITLDERKIVAMEVLLRHQSDDGKITPPYFLKYYERIGMMPEVDFWVLENAVEVIHHEFSRFPGMTLSVNISPQTLLEPNFLSVVSKLLRNTLPSGWQLEMEITESQKVKEPQQVIEVLAVLRQFGIKIALDDFGSGYSTLSYLTQYELDKIKLDRTLVLGLAREGGEAFLHHVVQLCKTSGSIVLIEGVETEEEHQIVQNCGIHLAQGFLFHRPQPLSQLCELLETNT
;
A
#
# COMPACT_ATOMS: atom_id res chain seq x y z
N MET A 1 -11.95 19.49 26.40
CA MET A 1 -12.97 19.46 25.34
C MET A 1 -12.48 20.05 24.02
N ILE A 2 -12.26 21.37 23.87
CA ILE A 2 -11.81 21.95 22.59
C ILE A 2 -10.45 21.36 22.15
N ARG A 3 -9.51 21.18 23.10
CA ARG A 3 -8.24 20.49 22.86
C ARG A 3 -8.42 19.06 22.35
N GLU A 4 -9.35 18.32 22.95
CA GLU A 4 -9.68 16.94 22.55
C GLU A 4 -10.28 16.90 21.13
N PHE A 5 -11.16 17.86 20.83
CA PHE A 5 -11.80 17.96 19.53
C PHE A 5 -10.78 18.17 18.41
N THR A 6 -9.80 19.07 18.57
CA THR A 6 -8.78 19.29 17.53
C THR A 6 -7.89 18.06 17.34
N TRP A 7 -7.57 17.37 18.43
CA TRP A 7 -6.82 16.11 18.39
C TRP A 7 -7.53 15.02 17.60
N PHE A 8 -8.86 14.96 17.65
CA PHE A 8 -9.64 14.00 16.84
C PHE A 8 -9.48 14.23 15.32
N PHE A 9 -9.20 15.47 14.90
CA PHE A 9 -8.90 15.81 13.50
C PHE A 9 -7.40 15.75 13.18
N GLY A 10 -6.57 15.21 14.07
CA GLY A 10 -5.12 15.13 13.91
C GLY A 10 -4.39 16.46 14.10
N ILE A 11 -5.08 17.49 14.64
CA ILE A 11 -4.46 18.78 14.92
C ILE A 11 -4.13 18.88 16.41
N HIS A 12 -2.85 19.05 16.71
CA HIS A 12 -2.32 19.01 18.06
C HIS A 12 -2.79 20.22 18.90
N GLY A 13 -3.87 20.04 19.65
CA GLY A 13 -4.59 21.13 20.33
C GLY A 13 -3.78 21.90 21.37
N PHE A 14 -2.74 21.27 21.91
CA PHE A 14 -1.81 21.94 22.83
C PHE A 14 -1.12 23.16 22.20
N TYR A 15 -0.69 23.05 20.93
CA TYR A 15 0.01 24.15 20.25
C TYR A 15 -0.95 25.25 19.81
N ILE A 16 -2.17 24.90 19.39
CA ILE A 16 -3.19 25.88 18.98
C ILE A 16 -3.55 26.80 20.15
N PHE A 17 -3.69 26.25 21.36
CA PHE A 17 -4.18 26.98 22.53
C PHE A 17 -3.07 27.29 23.54
N GLN A 18 -1.81 27.33 23.10
CA GLN A 18 -0.65 27.47 23.98
C GLN A 18 -0.69 28.76 24.82
N ASP A 19 -1.08 29.88 24.22
CA ASP A 19 -1.22 31.17 24.93
C ASP A 19 -2.27 31.13 26.06
N ILE A 20 -3.36 30.40 25.82
CA ILE A 20 -4.41 30.20 26.84
C ILE A 20 -3.87 29.27 27.94
N GLY A 21 -3.18 28.19 27.56
CA GLY A 21 -2.54 27.26 28.49
C GLY A 21 -1.56 27.96 29.44
N PHE A 22 -0.72 28.86 28.93
CA PHE A 22 0.20 29.64 29.75
C PHE A 22 -0.51 30.52 30.79
N ARG A 23 -1.64 31.13 30.44
CA ARG A 23 -2.44 31.92 31.39
C ARG A 23 -2.99 31.06 32.52
N PHE A 24 -3.52 29.87 32.21
CA PHE A 24 -4.01 28.93 33.22
C PHE A 24 -2.88 28.39 34.10
N MET A 25 -1.69 28.14 33.53
CA MET A 25 -0.50 27.72 34.27
C MET A 25 -0.07 28.80 35.28
N ASN A 26 0.03 30.06 34.84
CA ASN A 26 0.41 31.18 35.72
C ASN A 26 -0.59 31.42 36.85
N ASN A 27 -1.89 31.27 36.57
CA ASN A 27 -2.93 31.34 37.60
C ASN A 27 -2.83 30.16 38.60
N THR A 28 -2.48 28.97 38.11
CA THR A 28 -2.28 27.79 38.97
C THR A 28 -1.09 27.99 39.90
N ILE A 29 0.05 28.46 39.38
CA ILE A 29 1.25 28.78 40.16
C ILE A 29 0.91 29.81 41.24
N SER A 30 0.33 30.95 40.85
CA SER A 30 -0.04 32.02 41.77
C SER A 30 -0.97 31.55 42.90
N ASN A 31 -1.95 30.69 42.59
CA ASN A 31 -2.85 30.14 43.61
C ASN A 31 -2.15 29.15 44.55
N MET A 32 -1.29 28.27 44.03
CA MET A 32 -0.52 27.34 44.86
C MET A 32 0.46 28.09 45.79
N ASP A 33 1.11 29.14 45.31
CA ASP A 33 2.04 29.96 46.11
C ASP A 33 1.31 30.75 47.20
N ALA A 34 0.15 31.34 46.87
CA ALA A 34 -0.70 32.00 47.86
C ALA A 34 -1.15 31.03 48.96
N TRP A 35 -1.61 29.83 48.59
CA TRP A 35 -2.02 28.81 49.55
C TRP A 35 -0.86 28.34 50.44
N LYS A 36 0.33 28.12 49.87
CA LYS A 36 1.55 27.77 50.65
C LYS A 36 1.95 28.85 51.64
N ALA A 37 1.73 30.12 51.29
CA ALA A 37 1.92 31.26 52.19
C ALA A 37 0.80 31.41 53.25
N GLY A 38 -0.21 30.51 53.26
CA GLY A 38 -1.35 30.55 54.18
C GLY A 38 -2.46 31.50 53.74
N HIS A 39 -2.43 31.98 52.50
CA HIS A 39 -3.42 32.90 51.93
C HIS A 39 -4.39 32.16 51.01
N GLY A 40 -5.65 32.02 51.44
CA GLY A 40 -6.73 31.44 50.62
C GLY A 40 -6.71 29.91 50.52
N SER A 41 -7.58 29.36 49.66
CA SER A 41 -7.70 27.92 49.41
C SER A 41 -7.17 27.54 48.02
N LEU A 42 -6.81 26.27 47.87
CA LEU A 42 -6.46 25.71 46.56
C LEU A 42 -7.69 25.67 45.65
N ASN A 43 -7.50 26.15 44.43
CA ASN A 43 -8.49 25.98 43.38
C ASN A 43 -8.52 24.51 42.95
N ILE A 44 -9.71 23.92 42.94
CA ILE A 44 -9.91 22.56 42.43
C ILE A 44 -9.56 22.53 40.94
N LEU A 45 -10.09 23.48 40.17
CA LEU A 45 -9.86 23.57 38.73
C LEU A 45 -8.53 24.27 38.44
N SER A 46 -7.57 23.51 37.95
CA SER A 46 -6.24 23.96 37.55
C SER A 46 -5.75 23.17 36.35
N ILE A 47 -4.64 23.61 35.75
CA ILE A 47 -3.99 22.84 34.68
C ILE A 47 -3.54 21.47 35.19
N THR A 48 -3.00 21.42 36.41
CA THR A 48 -2.56 20.20 37.09
C THR A 48 -3.72 19.25 37.35
N PHE A 49 -4.88 19.78 37.74
CA PHE A 49 -6.09 18.97 37.93
C PHE A 49 -6.49 18.22 36.66
N TYR A 50 -6.49 18.92 35.52
CA TYR A 50 -6.87 18.32 34.25
C TYR A 50 -5.80 17.33 33.73
N GLU A 51 -4.51 17.65 33.85
CA GLU A 51 -3.43 16.75 33.47
C GLU A 51 -3.38 15.48 34.34
N MET A 52 -3.68 15.63 35.64
CA MET A 52 -3.75 14.52 36.58
C MET A 52 -4.92 13.58 36.27
N TRP A 53 -6.14 14.11 36.14
CA TRP A 53 -7.35 13.28 36.10
C TRP A 53 -7.82 12.91 34.70
N CYS A 54 -7.67 13.80 33.73
CA CYS A 54 -8.35 13.68 32.43
C CYS A 54 -7.42 13.32 31.27
N ALA A 55 -6.11 13.43 31.47
CA ALA A 55 -5.11 13.19 30.42
C ALA A 55 -4.37 11.86 30.60
N SER A 56 -5.05 10.84 31.15
CA SER A 56 -4.44 9.54 31.44
C SER A 56 -4.07 8.80 30.14
N GLY A 57 -2.77 8.60 29.92
CA GLY A 57 -2.25 8.12 28.65
C GLY A 57 -2.32 9.16 27.54
N GLY A 58 -2.41 10.46 27.86
CA GLY A 58 -2.47 11.57 26.91
C GLY A 58 -3.90 12.08 26.66
N CYS A 59 -4.15 12.59 25.45
CA CYS A 59 -5.48 13.00 24.99
C CYS A 59 -6.50 11.84 25.00
N GLY A 60 -7.76 12.12 25.34
CA GLY A 60 -8.88 11.19 25.26
C GLY A 60 -8.92 10.07 26.31
N GLY A 61 -8.07 10.09 27.35
CA GLY A 61 -8.01 8.98 28.33
C GLY A 61 -7.56 7.66 27.69
N THR A 62 -6.65 7.74 26.73
CA THR A 62 -6.28 6.67 25.80
C THR A 62 -5.55 5.50 26.45
N LEU A 63 -5.09 5.63 27.70
CA LEU A 63 -4.63 4.48 28.49
C LEU A 63 -5.74 3.44 28.68
N SER A 64 -6.99 3.89 28.84
CA SER A 64 -8.16 3.02 28.95
C SER A 64 -8.43 2.24 27.66
N LEU A 65 -8.28 2.92 26.51
CA LEU A 65 -8.39 2.28 25.19
C LEU A 65 -7.28 1.23 25.00
N LEU A 66 -6.05 1.54 25.39
CA LEU A 66 -4.93 0.59 25.31
C LEU A 66 -5.18 -0.68 26.12
N ILE A 67 -5.74 -0.53 27.32
CA ILE A 67 -6.13 -1.68 28.16
C ILE A 67 -7.26 -2.48 27.50
N CYS A 68 -8.26 -1.82 26.92
CA CYS A 68 -9.30 -2.51 26.14
C CYS A 68 -8.71 -3.36 25.00
N LEU A 69 -7.71 -2.83 24.27
CA LEU A 69 -7.04 -3.53 23.18
C LEU A 69 -6.22 -4.73 23.68
N LEU A 70 -5.54 -4.60 24.83
CA LEU A 70 -4.85 -5.71 25.50
C LEU A 70 -5.82 -6.84 25.86
N ILE A 71 -7.01 -6.50 26.34
CA ILE A 71 -8.05 -7.47 26.74
C ILE A 71 -8.70 -8.14 25.51
N SER A 72 -8.86 -7.41 24.42
CA SER A 72 -9.52 -7.89 23.19
C SER A 72 -8.85 -9.12 22.54
N ARG A 73 -7.55 -9.36 22.80
CA ARG A 73 -6.76 -10.50 22.25
C ARG A 73 -6.74 -10.59 20.72
N ASN A 74 -7.17 -9.56 19.99
CA ASN A 74 -7.08 -9.52 18.53
C ASN A 74 -5.61 -9.49 18.07
N PRO A 75 -5.15 -10.46 17.25
CA PRO A 75 -3.75 -10.55 16.82
C PRO A 75 -3.29 -9.35 15.99
N SER A 76 -4.19 -8.70 15.25
CA SER A 76 -3.89 -7.52 14.41
C SER A 76 -3.33 -6.34 15.23
N ASN A 77 -3.75 -6.21 16.49
CA ASN A 77 -3.40 -5.06 17.33
C ASN A 77 -2.12 -5.27 18.16
N ARG A 78 -1.49 -6.46 18.14
CA ARG A 78 -0.38 -6.79 19.06
C ARG A 78 0.88 -5.96 18.82
N HIS A 79 1.25 -5.75 17.57
CA HIS A 79 2.42 -4.94 17.24
C HIS A 79 2.23 -3.48 17.68
N LEU A 80 1.04 -2.92 17.41
CA LEU A 80 0.67 -1.58 17.83
C LEU A 80 0.69 -1.42 19.35
N ILE A 81 0.17 -2.41 20.09
CA ILE A 81 0.21 -2.42 21.56
C ILE A 81 1.66 -2.39 22.05
N ASN A 82 2.56 -3.19 21.46
CA ASN A 82 3.96 -3.25 21.89
C ASN A 82 4.69 -1.92 21.68
N VAL A 83 4.40 -1.21 20.59
CA VAL A 83 4.98 0.11 20.30
C VAL A 83 4.35 1.21 21.16
N SER A 84 3.03 1.18 21.32
CA SER A 84 2.27 2.23 22.02
C SER A 84 2.38 2.13 23.55
N LEU A 85 2.51 0.93 24.11
CA LEU A 85 2.51 0.70 25.57
C LEU A 85 3.61 1.45 26.33
N PRO A 86 4.91 1.38 25.94
CA PRO A 86 5.95 2.11 26.66
C PRO A 86 5.74 3.63 26.61
N LEU A 87 5.17 4.16 25.51
CA LEU A 87 4.94 5.59 25.31
C LEU A 87 3.68 6.09 26.04
N ALA A 88 2.60 5.30 26.02
CA ALA A 88 1.34 5.62 26.69
C ALA A 88 1.50 5.72 28.22
N ILE A 89 2.45 4.98 28.81
CA ILE A 89 2.80 5.11 30.23
C ILE A 89 3.26 6.53 30.57
N PHE A 90 3.94 7.21 29.65
CA PHE A 90 4.40 8.60 29.80
C PHE A 90 3.45 9.62 29.16
N ASN A 91 2.17 9.25 28.96
CA ASN A 91 1.14 10.08 28.33
C ASN A 91 1.47 10.51 26.89
N ILE A 92 2.38 9.80 26.20
CA ILE A 92 2.69 9.98 24.77
C ILE A 92 1.82 9.00 23.99
N ASN A 93 0.92 9.52 23.16
CA ASN A 93 -0.24 8.76 22.72
C ASN A 93 -0.55 8.87 21.23
N GLU A 94 0.24 9.64 20.51
CA GLU A 94 0.25 9.75 19.07
C GLU A 94 0.32 8.37 18.40
N PRO A 95 1.21 7.44 18.81
CA PRO A 95 1.25 6.11 18.19
C PRO A 95 -0.07 5.35 18.32
N LEU A 96 -0.79 5.53 19.42
CA LEU A 96 -2.05 4.85 19.66
C LEU A 96 -3.23 5.53 18.97
N ILE A 97 -3.29 6.87 19.03
CA ILE A 97 -4.32 7.70 18.40
C ILE A 97 -4.30 7.60 16.88
N PHE A 98 -3.10 7.47 16.29
CA PHE A 98 -2.93 7.30 14.85
C PHE A 98 -2.86 5.84 14.41
N GLY A 99 -2.43 4.92 15.28
CA GLY A 99 -2.29 3.51 14.97
C GLY A 99 -3.56 2.66 15.14
N VAL A 100 -4.41 2.99 16.12
CA VAL A 100 -5.83 2.61 16.07
C VAL A 100 -6.53 3.74 15.34
N PRO A 101 -7.47 3.51 14.41
CA PRO A 101 -8.20 4.58 13.74
C PRO A 101 -9.13 5.25 14.74
N VAL A 102 -8.58 6.07 15.65
CA VAL A 102 -9.31 6.93 16.58
C VAL A 102 -9.56 8.26 15.89
N VAL A 103 -8.55 8.79 15.21
CA VAL A 103 -8.63 9.99 14.37
C VAL A 103 -9.57 9.76 13.20
N LEU A 104 -10.49 10.71 12.96
CA LEU A 104 -11.50 10.68 11.90
C LEU A 104 -12.45 9.46 11.92
N ASN A 105 -12.44 8.64 12.97
CA ASN A 105 -13.35 7.52 13.11
C ASN A 105 -14.62 7.95 13.87
N PRO A 106 -15.78 7.99 13.21
CA PRO A 106 -17.02 8.48 13.84
C PRO A 106 -17.47 7.61 15.01
N VAL A 107 -17.09 6.33 15.06
CA VAL A 107 -17.41 5.43 16.18
C VAL A 107 -16.55 5.76 17.40
N MET A 108 -15.25 6.02 17.19
CA MET A 108 -14.31 6.31 18.28
C MET A 108 -14.36 7.76 18.76
N PHE A 109 -14.95 8.67 17.98
CA PHE A 109 -15.17 10.06 18.37
C PHE A 109 -15.87 10.21 19.73
N VAL A 110 -16.95 9.44 19.91
CA VAL A 110 -17.79 9.50 21.11
C VAL A 110 -17.02 9.11 22.36
N PRO A 111 -16.43 7.90 22.48
CA PRO A 111 -15.68 7.52 23.67
C PRO A 111 -14.41 8.37 23.87
N PHE A 112 -13.79 8.86 22.80
CA PHE A 112 -12.62 9.74 22.87
C PHE A 112 -12.92 11.09 23.53
N LEU A 113 -14.10 11.66 23.25
CA LEU A 113 -14.51 12.91 23.87
C LEU A 113 -15.20 12.70 25.22
N MET A 114 -15.96 11.62 25.38
CA MET A 114 -16.71 11.33 26.59
C MET A 114 -15.85 10.94 27.78
N THR A 115 -14.81 10.11 27.57
CA THR A 115 -13.96 9.63 28.67
C THR A 115 -13.35 10.78 29.49
N PRO A 116 -12.60 11.73 28.89
CA PRO A 116 -12.05 12.85 29.66
C PRO A 116 -13.13 13.77 30.24
N ALA A 117 -14.31 13.87 29.62
CA ALA A 117 -15.42 14.66 30.15
C ALA A 117 -16.02 14.03 31.42
N VAL A 118 -16.18 12.71 31.44
CA VAL A 118 -16.66 11.96 32.60
C VAL A 118 -15.62 12.01 33.73
N ASP A 119 -14.35 11.78 33.41
CA ASP A 119 -13.25 11.85 34.37
C ASP A 119 -13.19 13.22 35.05
N TYR A 120 -13.35 14.29 34.27
CA TYR A 120 -13.38 15.66 34.77
C TYR A 120 -14.49 15.88 35.80
N VAL A 121 -15.72 15.44 35.50
CA VAL A 121 -16.88 15.60 36.38
C VAL A 121 -16.71 14.77 37.66
N LEU A 122 -16.30 13.51 37.52
CA LEU A 122 -16.10 12.61 38.67
C LEU A 122 -15.01 13.14 39.60
N ALA A 123 -13.86 13.55 39.06
CA ALA A 123 -12.76 14.09 39.85
C ALA A 123 -13.14 15.41 40.54
N TYR A 124 -13.94 16.25 39.89
CA TYR A 124 -14.37 17.53 40.45
C TYR A 124 -15.23 17.31 41.71
N TYR A 125 -16.25 16.46 41.61
CA TYR A 125 -17.12 16.15 42.75
C TYR A 125 -16.40 15.35 43.85
N ALA A 126 -15.50 14.43 43.48
CA ALA A 126 -14.70 13.70 44.45
C ALA A 126 -13.77 14.63 45.27
N THR A 127 -13.22 15.67 44.63
CA THR A 127 -12.43 16.69 45.31
C THR A 127 -13.32 17.62 46.15
N LEU A 128 -14.48 18.02 45.62
CA LEU A 128 -15.45 18.88 46.31
C LEU A 128 -15.99 18.24 47.59
N TRP A 129 -16.20 16.92 47.60
CA TRP A 129 -16.65 16.16 48.77
C TRP A 129 -15.51 15.63 49.64
N HIS A 130 -14.27 16.06 49.39
CA HIS A 130 -13.08 15.67 50.16
C HIS A 130 -12.80 14.15 50.17
N ILE A 131 -13.28 13.42 49.16
CA ILE A 131 -12.94 12.00 48.96
C ILE A 131 -11.48 11.87 48.53
N ILE A 132 -11.02 12.83 47.71
CA ILE A 132 -9.63 13.00 47.31
C ILE A 132 -9.15 14.43 47.60
N PRO A 133 -7.86 14.62 47.92
CA PRO A 133 -7.29 15.94 48.12
C PRO A 133 -7.13 16.72 46.80
N PRO A 134 -7.16 18.07 46.85
CA PRO A 134 -6.84 18.90 45.68
C PRO A 134 -5.36 18.81 45.30
N ALA A 135 -5.03 19.21 44.07
CA ALA A 135 -3.64 19.31 43.61
C ALA A 135 -2.88 20.40 44.39
N GLN A 136 -1.77 20.02 45.04
CA GLN A 136 -0.95 20.88 45.89
C GLN A 136 0.38 21.29 45.24
N GLN A 137 0.81 20.55 44.21
CA GLN A 137 2.06 20.82 43.51
C GLN A 137 1.97 20.55 42.02
N LEU A 138 2.80 21.26 41.26
CA LEU A 138 2.98 21.04 39.83
C LEU A 138 3.73 19.74 39.59
N VAL A 139 3.25 18.97 38.62
CA VAL A 139 3.87 17.73 38.16
C VAL A 139 3.95 17.79 36.64
N GLY A 140 5.02 17.27 36.06
CA GLY A 140 5.21 17.29 34.61
C GLY A 140 4.17 16.42 33.90
N TRP A 141 3.66 16.91 32.77
CA TRP A 141 2.63 16.24 31.97
C TRP A 141 3.02 14.81 31.52
N ALA A 142 4.31 14.52 31.35
CA ALA A 142 4.80 13.20 30.96
C ALA A 142 4.87 12.20 32.14
N THR A 143 4.51 12.61 33.35
CA THR A 143 4.56 11.74 34.53
C THR A 143 3.48 10.67 34.44
N PRO A 144 3.82 9.38 34.65
CA PRO A 144 2.83 8.30 34.56
C PRO A 144 1.61 8.53 35.44
N ALA A 145 0.42 8.23 34.93
CA ALA A 145 -0.86 8.65 35.52
C ALA A 145 -0.99 8.37 37.04
N LEU A 146 -0.56 7.18 37.51
CA LEU A 146 -0.62 6.82 38.92
C LEU A 146 0.40 7.56 39.79
N ILE A 147 1.60 7.82 39.24
CA ILE A 147 2.66 8.57 39.93
C ILE A 147 2.29 10.05 39.96
N ASN A 148 1.70 10.54 38.87
CA ASN A 148 1.23 11.92 38.75
C ASN A 148 0.21 12.24 39.85
N SER A 149 -0.80 11.40 40.04
CA SER A 149 -1.82 11.64 41.07
C SER A 149 -1.27 11.57 42.50
N TRP A 150 -0.32 10.66 42.76
CA TRP A 150 0.37 10.59 44.05
C TRP A 150 1.22 11.84 44.32
N LEU A 151 2.04 12.26 43.35
CA LEU A 151 2.87 13.45 43.49
C LEU A 151 2.01 14.70 43.62
N ALA A 152 1.09 14.96 42.70
CA ALA A 152 0.31 16.20 42.69
C ALA A 152 -0.48 16.41 44.00
N THR A 153 -0.81 15.35 44.73
CA THR A 153 -1.55 15.38 46.00
C THR A 153 -0.69 15.25 47.26
N ASN A 154 0.63 15.39 47.12
CA ASN A 154 1.61 15.27 48.20
C ASN A 154 1.56 13.91 48.92
N GLY A 155 1.42 12.84 48.14
CA GLY A 155 1.56 11.46 48.60
C GLY A 155 0.26 10.74 48.98
N ALA A 156 -0.90 11.25 48.59
CA ALA A 156 -2.17 10.67 48.99
C ALA A 156 -2.50 9.39 48.20
N PHE A 157 -2.62 8.25 48.89
CA PHE A 157 -3.02 6.99 48.27
C PHE A 157 -4.48 6.99 47.78
N SER A 158 -5.37 7.77 48.39
CA SER A 158 -6.74 7.94 47.91
C SER A 158 -6.79 8.47 46.47
N ALA A 159 -5.84 9.33 46.09
CA ALA A 159 -5.71 9.85 44.73
C ALA A 159 -5.28 8.77 43.73
N VAL A 160 -4.38 7.86 44.13
CA VAL A 160 -3.93 6.74 43.30
C VAL A 160 -5.08 5.76 43.04
N PHE A 161 -5.82 5.39 44.10
CA PHE A 161 -6.98 4.51 43.97
C PHE A 161 -8.08 5.13 43.09
N PHE A 162 -8.30 6.44 43.23
CA PHE A 162 -9.25 7.15 42.38
C PHE A 162 -8.80 7.18 40.92
N GLN A 163 -7.50 7.35 40.65
CA GLN A 163 -6.98 7.28 39.28
C GLN A 163 -7.22 5.91 38.63
N ILE A 164 -7.07 4.82 39.39
CA ILE A 164 -7.38 3.46 38.92
C ILE A 164 -8.88 3.32 38.61
N LEU A 165 -9.75 3.89 39.45
CA LEU A 165 -11.20 3.91 39.23
C LEU A 165 -11.56 4.65 37.93
N LEU A 166 -10.93 5.79 37.65
CA LEU A 166 -11.16 6.55 36.41
C LEU A 166 -10.70 5.75 35.18
N ILE A 167 -9.53 5.11 35.23
CA ILE A 167 -9.07 4.21 34.14
C ILE A 167 -10.09 3.07 33.92
N GLY A 168 -10.60 2.48 35.00
CA GLY A 168 -11.67 1.48 34.91
C GLY A 168 -12.97 2.01 34.30
N THR A 169 -13.33 3.26 34.61
CA THR A 169 -14.50 3.94 34.05
C THR A 169 -14.30 4.19 32.55
N GLY A 170 -13.13 4.68 32.15
CA GLY A 170 -12.76 4.84 30.75
C GLY A 170 -12.79 3.52 29.98
N ILE A 171 -12.33 2.41 30.57
CA ILE A 171 -12.45 1.07 29.97
C ILE A 171 -13.92 0.75 29.70
N GLY A 172 -14.80 1.00 30.69
CA GLY A 172 -16.24 0.81 30.54
C GLY A 172 -16.86 1.64 29.41
N ILE A 173 -16.36 2.86 29.17
CA ILE A 173 -16.81 3.75 28.09
C ILE A 173 -16.28 3.26 26.74
N TYR A 174 -15.00 2.92 26.62
CA TYR A 174 -14.38 2.51 25.35
C TYR A 174 -14.80 1.11 24.89
N TRP A 175 -15.02 0.18 25.83
CA TRP A 175 -15.29 -1.22 25.55
C TRP A 175 -16.45 -1.50 24.57
N PRO A 176 -17.66 -0.92 24.74
CA PRO A 176 -18.77 -1.19 23.82
C PRO A 176 -18.50 -0.70 22.39
N PHE A 177 -17.80 0.44 22.24
CA PHE A 177 -17.44 0.98 20.93
C PHE A 177 -16.35 0.16 20.25
N LEU A 178 -15.33 -0.27 21.01
CA LEU A 178 -14.30 -1.17 20.51
C LEU A 178 -14.90 -2.49 20.04
N ARG A 179 -15.77 -3.11 20.85
CA ARG A 179 -16.49 -4.35 20.50
C ARG A 179 -17.40 -4.18 19.29
N TYR A 180 -18.05 -3.03 19.14
CA TYR A 180 -18.88 -2.72 17.98
C TYR A 180 -18.04 -2.62 16.71
N MET A 181 -16.91 -1.90 16.76
CA MET A 181 -15.96 -1.78 15.67
C MET A 181 -15.37 -3.14 15.29
N GLU A 182 -14.93 -3.92 16.28
CA GLU A 182 -14.43 -5.28 16.08
C GLU A 182 -15.47 -6.19 15.43
N LYS A 183 -16.75 -6.12 15.81
CA LYS A 183 -17.81 -6.92 15.16
C LYS A 183 -18.10 -6.49 13.72
N ARG A 184 -17.85 -5.23 13.38
CA ARG A 184 -18.05 -4.67 12.04
C ARG A 184 -16.89 -5.07 11.14
N ASP A 185 -15.67 -4.91 11.65
CA ASP A 185 -14.46 -5.49 11.07
C ASP A 185 -14.63 -7.02 10.94
N TYR A 186 -15.10 -7.75 11.95
CA TYR A 186 -15.32 -9.21 11.86
C TYR A 186 -16.47 -9.63 10.94
N LYS A 187 -17.40 -8.75 10.58
CA LYS A 187 -18.45 -9.06 9.58
C LYS A 187 -18.00 -8.78 8.15
N GLU A 188 -17.08 -7.83 7.95
CA GLU A 188 -16.36 -7.63 6.68
C GLU A 188 -15.16 -8.58 6.55
N ILE A 189 -14.63 -9.10 7.67
CA ILE A 189 -13.49 -10.03 7.78
C ILE A 189 -13.94 -11.48 8.10
N ALA A 190 -15.24 -11.75 8.25
CA ALA A 190 -15.77 -13.14 8.25
C ALA A 190 -15.74 -13.73 6.83
N LEU A 191 -14.56 -13.70 6.23
CA LEU A 191 -14.11 -14.67 5.25
C LEU A 191 -13.73 -15.96 6.00
N PRO A 192 -14.01 -17.14 5.44
CA PRO A 192 -13.68 -18.40 6.07
C PRO A 192 -12.17 -18.52 6.23
N CYS A 193 -11.69 -18.35 7.46
CA CYS A 193 -10.36 -18.79 7.86
C CYS A 193 -10.36 -20.32 7.85
N GLY A 194 -10.02 -20.90 6.70
CA GLY A 194 -9.99 -22.35 6.54
C GLY A 194 -9.54 -22.76 5.14
N LYS A 195 -8.27 -23.15 5.04
CA LYS A 195 -7.55 -23.62 3.83
C LYS A 195 -7.41 -22.55 2.74
N LYS A 196 -6.16 -22.25 2.37
CA LYS A 196 -5.78 -21.58 1.13
C LYS A 196 -6.51 -22.27 -0.03
N ARG A 197 -7.60 -21.68 -0.48
CA ARG A 197 -8.31 -22.09 -1.68
C ARG A 197 -8.58 -20.80 -2.43
N PHE A 198 -7.70 -20.54 -3.37
CA PHE A 198 -7.92 -19.55 -4.41
C PHE A 198 -9.33 -19.76 -4.96
N VAL A 199 -10.17 -18.74 -4.83
CA VAL A 199 -11.47 -18.73 -5.48
C VAL A 199 -11.18 -18.28 -6.92
N PRO A 200 -11.43 -19.13 -7.93
CA PRO A 200 -11.31 -18.69 -9.31
C PRO A 200 -12.27 -17.53 -9.56
N LEU A 201 -11.84 -16.61 -10.43
CA LEU A 201 -12.65 -15.48 -10.88
C LEU A 201 -14.00 -15.98 -11.39
N LYS A 202 -15.10 -15.35 -10.95
CA LYS A 202 -16.40 -15.48 -11.62
C LYS A 202 -16.53 -14.32 -12.61
N GLY A 203 -15.92 -14.46 -13.79
CA GLY A 203 -15.98 -13.45 -14.87
C GLY A 203 -14.95 -12.32 -14.72
N ASN A 204 -15.32 -11.10 -15.18
CA ASN A 204 -14.42 -9.95 -15.36
C ASN A 204 -14.16 -9.09 -14.08
N GLN A 205 -14.48 -9.60 -12.89
CA GLN A 205 -14.33 -8.87 -11.62
C GLN A 205 -13.25 -9.49 -10.75
N PHE A 206 -12.20 -8.73 -10.41
CA PHE A 206 -11.14 -9.17 -9.49
C PHE A 206 -11.64 -9.17 -8.04
N GLN A 207 -11.63 -10.33 -7.40
CA GLN A 207 -12.01 -10.46 -6.00
C GLN A 207 -10.82 -10.10 -5.11
N LEU A 208 -10.98 -9.07 -4.28
CA LEU A 208 -9.89 -8.52 -3.48
C LEU A 208 -9.54 -9.42 -2.29
N THR A 209 -8.34 -10.01 -2.28
CA THR A 209 -7.80 -10.70 -1.11
C THR A 209 -6.74 -9.83 -0.43
N VAL A 210 -6.70 -9.82 0.90
CA VAL A 210 -5.82 -8.95 1.69
C VAL A 210 -4.42 -9.59 1.81
N PRO A 211 -3.32 -8.87 1.51
CA PRO A 211 -1.97 -9.38 1.78
C PRO A 211 -1.67 -9.42 3.27
N GLY A 212 -0.90 -10.42 3.71
CA GLY A 212 -0.37 -10.49 5.06
C GLY A 212 0.64 -9.38 5.35
N HIS A 213 0.66 -8.92 6.61
CA HIS A 213 1.52 -7.85 7.13
C HIS A 213 2.97 -7.89 6.59
N ARG A 214 3.45 -6.76 6.05
CA ARG A 214 4.88 -6.47 5.88
C ARG A 214 5.34 -5.57 7.03
N GLU A 215 6.48 -5.90 7.64
CA GLU A 215 7.12 -5.12 8.70
C GLU A 215 7.63 -3.80 8.12
N ALA A 216 7.09 -2.66 8.57
CA ALA A 216 7.54 -1.31 8.18
C ALA A 216 8.49 -0.73 9.24
N GLU A 217 9.65 -0.22 8.83
CA GLU A 217 10.76 0.17 9.71
C GLU A 217 10.67 1.59 10.32
N SER A 218 9.58 2.34 10.18
CA SER A 218 9.45 3.67 10.82
C SER A 218 8.00 4.18 10.93
N PRO A 219 7.60 4.89 12.03
CA PRO A 219 6.25 5.40 12.25
C PRO A 219 5.71 6.36 11.17
N HIS A 220 6.59 7.17 10.56
CA HIS A 220 6.19 8.10 9.49
C HIS A 220 5.98 7.39 8.15
N HIS A 221 6.71 6.30 7.90
CA HIS A 221 6.54 5.47 6.70
C HIS A 221 5.21 4.72 6.74
N TYR A 222 4.81 4.21 7.91
CA TYR A 222 3.56 3.48 8.07
C TYR A 222 2.31 4.32 7.74
N LEU A 223 2.28 5.60 8.12
CA LEU A 223 1.13 6.47 7.83
C LEU A 223 1.01 6.88 6.36
N SER A 224 2.14 7.05 5.65
CA SER A 224 2.13 7.24 4.19
C SER A 224 1.68 5.96 3.51
N GLU A 225 2.22 4.80 3.91
CA GLU A 225 1.86 3.51 3.33
C GLU A 225 0.38 3.15 3.54
N VAL A 226 -0.19 3.43 4.72
CA VAL A 226 -1.62 3.19 4.99
C VAL A 226 -2.52 4.11 4.17
N ASN A 227 -2.19 5.40 4.06
CA ASN A 227 -2.97 6.33 3.24
C ASN A 227 -2.89 5.96 1.75
N GLU A 228 -1.70 5.60 1.26
CA GLU A 228 -1.48 5.13 -0.10
C GLU A 228 -2.24 3.84 -0.39
N TYR A 229 -2.32 2.92 0.58
CA TYR A 229 -3.12 1.69 0.49
C TYR A 229 -4.62 1.99 0.40
N ILE A 230 -5.14 2.88 1.25
CA ILE A 230 -6.57 3.27 1.23
C ILE A 230 -6.93 3.96 -0.09
N GLU A 231 -6.07 4.86 -0.57
CA GLU A 231 -6.23 5.54 -1.85
C GLU A 231 -6.25 4.54 -3.00
N ALA A 232 -5.26 3.65 -3.06
CA ALA A 232 -5.17 2.60 -4.06
C ALA A 232 -6.42 1.70 -4.06
N ARG A 233 -6.90 1.32 -2.87
CA ARG A 233 -8.12 0.52 -2.73
C ARG A 233 -9.36 1.24 -3.24
N ARG A 234 -9.50 2.55 -2.97
CA ARG A 234 -10.61 3.36 -3.50
C ARG A 234 -10.58 3.40 -5.03
N HIS A 235 -9.41 3.62 -5.63
CA HIS A 235 -9.26 3.63 -7.08
C HIS A 235 -9.62 2.28 -7.71
N ILE A 236 -9.17 1.17 -7.13
CA ILE A 236 -9.47 -0.18 -7.63
C ILE A 236 -10.98 -0.46 -7.55
N ASN A 237 -11.61 -0.17 -6.41
CA ASN A 237 -13.05 -0.35 -6.25
C ASN A 237 -13.83 0.51 -7.26
N ALA A 238 -13.39 1.75 -7.50
CA ALA A 238 -14.03 2.63 -8.47
C ALA A 238 -13.93 2.07 -9.90
N LEU A 239 -12.75 1.58 -10.30
CA LEU A 239 -12.53 0.96 -11.60
C LEU A 239 -13.44 -0.26 -11.79
N GLN A 240 -13.39 -1.22 -10.86
CA GLN A 240 -14.19 -2.45 -10.92
C GLN A 240 -15.71 -2.21 -10.97
N ASN A 241 -16.19 -1.10 -10.40
CA ASN A 241 -17.61 -0.73 -10.42
C ASN A 241 -18.01 0.09 -11.65
N SER A 242 -17.05 0.49 -12.49
CA SER A 242 -17.26 1.41 -13.61
C SER A 242 -17.10 0.76 -14.98
N GLY A 243 -16.79 -0.54 -15.03
CA GLY A 243 -16.47 -1.24 -16.26
C GLY A 243 -15.82 -2.60 -16.06
N ASN A 244 -15.18 -3.08 -17.13
CA ASN A 244 -14.53 -4.37 -17.19
C ASN A 244 -13.07 -4.26 -17.63
N PHE A 245 -12.26 -5.21 -17.16
CA PHE A 245 -10.92 -5.39 -17.69
C PHE A 245 -10.97 -6.13 -19.03
N VAL A 246 -10.16 -5.67 -19.97
CA VAL A 246 -10.11 -6.19 -21.34
C VAL A 246 -8.66 -6.29 -21.80
N LEU A 247 -8.37 -7.28 -22.63
CA LEU A 247 -7.06 -7.45 -23.25
C LEU A 247 -7.01 -6.74 -24.60
N TRP A 248 -5.96 -5.94 -24.76
CA TRP A 248 -5.57 -5.34 -26.02
C TRP A 248 -4.25 -5.97 -26.46
N PHE A 249 -3.98 -5.94 -27.76
CA PHE A 249 -2.82 -6.59 -28.34
C PHE A 249 -2.07 -5.60 -29.20
N GLN A 250 -0.75 -5.52 -29.02
CA GLN A 250 0.12 -4.69 -29.84
C GLN A 250 1.04 -5.58 -30.68
N PRO A 251 0.90 -5.57 -32.02
CA PRO A 251 1.78 -6.33 -32.90
C PRO A 251 3.24 -5.87 -32.83
N GLN A 252 4.15 -6.85 -32.81
CA GLN A 252 5.59 -6.71 -32.98
C GLN A 252 5.97 -7.18 -34.39
N ILE A 253 6.70 -6.35 -35.12
CA ILE A 253 6.98 -6.56 -36.54
C ILE A 253 8.48 -6.70 -36.81
N THR A 254 8.80 -7.41 -37.89
CA THR A 254 10.15 -7.41 -38.48
C THR A 254 10.36 -6.12 -39.27
N LEU A 255 11.46 -5.41 -39.04
CA LEU A 255 11.71 -4.13 -39.72
C LEU A 255 11.94 -4.29 -41.24
N ASP A 256 12.52 -5.42 -41.64
CA ASP A 256 12.84 -5.70 -43.04
C ASP A 256 11.59 -5.94 -43.90
N GLU A 257 10.68 -6.80 -43.43
CA GLU A 257 9.49 -7.22 -44.19
C GLU A 257 8.19 -6.58 -43.71
N ARG A 258 8.22 -5.85 -42.58
CA ARG A 258 7.05 -5.35 -41.82
C ARG A 258 6.04 -6.45 -41.47
N LYS A 259 6.53 -7.68 -41.34
CA LYS A 259 5.70 -8.84 -41.00
C LYS A 259 5.50 -8.95 -39.50
N ILE A 260 4.26 -9.18 -39.08
CA ILE A 260 3.90 -9.49 -37.68
C ILE A 260 4.48 -10.85 -37.30
N VAL A 261 5.29 -10.89 -36.25
CA VAL A 261 5.95 -12.12 -35.75
C VAL A 261 5.66 -12.41 -34.28
N ALA A 262 5.23 -11.40 -33.54
CA ALA A 262 4.83 -11.52 -32.15
C ALA A 262 3.79 -10.45 -31.81
N MET A 263 3.21 -10.52 -30.63
CA MET A 263 2.34 -9.46 -30.11
C MET A 263 2.39 -9.40 -28.59
N GLU A 264 2.31 -8.19 -28.05
CA GLU A 264 2.28 -7.96 -26.62
C GLU A 264 0.84 -7.85 -26.12
N VAL A 265 0.53 -8.57 -25.04
CA VAL A 265 -0.75 -8.50 -24.34
C VAL A 265 -0.73 -7.34 -23.36
N LEU A 266 -1.70 -6.45 -23.52
CA LEU A 266 -1.79 -5.19 -22.81
C LEU A 266 -3.13 -5.10 -22.08
N LEU A 267 -3.08 -5.10 -20.75
CA LEU A 267 -4.28 -4.92 -19.94
C LEU A 267 -4.82 -3.50 -20.09
N ARG A 268 -6.13 -3.39 -20.30
CA ARG A 268 -6.89 -2.13 -20.31
C ARG A 268 -8.13 -2.26 -19.44
N HIS A 269 -8.65 -1.12 -19.02
CA HIS A 269 -9.99 -1.05 -18.42
C HIS A 269 -10.92 -0.32 -19.38
N GLN A 270 -12.05 -0.95 -19.72
CA GLN A 270 -13.11 -0.35 -20.51
C GLN A 270 -14.27 -0.01 -19.59
N SER A 271 -14.59 1.27 -19.45
CA SER A 271 -15.76 1.70 -18.68
C SER A 271 -17.07 1.35 -19.38
N ASP A 272 -18.18 1.40 -18.64
CA ASP A 272 -19.53 1.09 -19.13
C ASP A 272 -19.97 2.01 -20.29
N ASP A 273 -19.41 3.22 -20.37
CA ASP A 273 -19.59 4.17 -21.49
C ASP A 273 -18.69 3.88 -22.70
N GLY A 274 -17.86 2.83 -22.63
CA GLY A 274 -16.96 2.37 -23.69
C GLY A 274 -15.57 3.02 -23.67
N LYS A 275 -15.28 3.95 -22.75
CA LYS A 275 -13.97 4.63 -22.70
C LYS A 275 -12.86 3.69 -22.24
N ILE A 276 -11.75 3.69 -22.99
CA ILE A 276 -10.57 2.87 -22.69
C ILE A 276 -9.60 3.67 -21.80
N THR A 277 -9.26 3.06 -20.67
CA THR A 277 -8.33 3.60 -19.69
C THR A 277 -6.97 2.90 -19.82
N PRO A 278 -5.87 3.65 -20.03
CA PRO A 278 -4.50 3.11 -20.07
C PRO A 278 -4.09 2.45 -18.74
N PRO A 279 -3.00 1.67 -18.70
CA PRO A 279 -2.65 0.82 -17.58
C PRO A 279 -2.10 1.57 -16.34
N TYR A 280 -2.29 2.89 -16.24
CA TYR A 280 -1.85 3.67 -15.07
C TYR A 280 -2.48 3.19 -13.76
N PHE A 281 -3.57 2.41 -13.83
CA PHE A 281 -4.20 1.82 -12.66
C PHE A 281 -3.44 0.63 -12.07
N LEU A 282 -2.53 0.00 -12.83
CA LEU A 282 -1.74 -1.13 -12.34
C LEU A 282 -0.90 -0.76 -11.10
N LYS A 283 -0.42 0.48 -11.03
CA LYS A 283 0.30 1.01 -9.85
C LYS A 283 -0.52 0.89 -8.56
N TYR A 284 -1.86 0.92 -8.63
CA TYR A 284 -2.71 0.76 -7.46
C TYR A 284 -2.78 -0.70 -7.03
N TYR A 285 -2.88 -1.64 -7.98
CA TYR A 285 -2.83 -3.07 -7.69
C TYR A 285 -1.49 -3.47 -7.09
N GLU A 286 -0.39 -2.92 -7.61
CA GLU A 286 0.95 -3.10 -7.07
C GLU A 286 1.09 -2.62 -5.63
N ARG A 287 0.59 -1.42 -5.31
CA ARG A 287 0.63 -0.85 -3.95
C ARG A 287 -0.08 -1.73 -2.93
N ILE A 288 -1.16 -2.40 -3.32
CA ILE A 288 -1.93 -3.26 -2.43
C ILE A 288 -1.56 -4.74 -2.56
N GLY A 289 -0.48 -5.08 -3.27
CA GLY A 289 0.03 -6.45 -3.39
C GLY A 289 -0.86 -7.40 -4.20
N MET A 290 -1.66 -6.88 -5.12
CA MET A 290 -2.64 -7.64 -5.91
C MET A 290 -2.20 -7.88 -7.36
N MET A 291 -0.95 -7.57 -7.71
CA MET A 291 -0.43 -7.88 -9.06
C MET A 291 -0.49 -9.37 -9.41
N PRO A 292 -0.24 -10.33 -8.49
CA PRO A 292 -0.39 -11.75 -8.83
C PRO A 292 -1.77 -12.14 -9.37
N GLU A 293 -2.84 -11.56 -8.82
CA GLU A 293 -4.20 -11.86 -9.29
C GLU A 293 -4.46 -11.28 -10.67
N VAL A 294 -3.90 -10.10 -10.96
CA VAL A 294 -3.95 -9.47 -12.28
C VAL A 294 -3.15 -10.28 -13.29
N ASP A 295 -1.91 -10.61 -12.98
CA ASP A 295 -1.00 -11.33 -13.89
C ASP A 295 -1.53 -12.73 -14.19
N PHE A 296 -2.05 -13.45 -13.20
CA PHE A 296 -2.69 -14.75 -13.43
C PHE A 296 -3.89 -14.65 -14.36
N TRP A 297 -4.76 -13.65 -14.17
CA TRP A 297 -5.90 -13.46 -15.06
C TRP A 297 -5.46 -13.13 -16.49
N VAL A 298 -4.50 -12.20 -16.65
CA VAL A 298 -3.97 -11.84 -17.97
C VAL A 298 -3.39 -13.08 -18.64
N LEU A 299 -2.60 -13.87 -17.92
CA LEU A 299 -1.99 -15.10 -18.43
C LEU A 299 -3.03 -16.14 -18.84
N GLU A 300 -4.04 -16.39 -18.00
CA GLU A 300 -5.11 -17.33 -18.29
C GLU A 300 -5.88 -16.93 -19.56
N ASN A 301 -6.29 -15.66 -19.65
CA ASN A 301 -7.03 -15.15 -20.80
C ASN A 301 -6.18 -15.09 -22.07
N ALA A 302 -4.89 -14.75 -21.95
CA ALA A 302 -3.95 -14.76 -23.09
C ALA A 302 -3.82 -16.16 -23.70
N VAL A 303 -3.66 -17.19 -22.86
CA VAL A 303 -3.58 -18.59 -23.30
C VAL A 303 -4.92 -19.06 -23.89
N GLU A 304 -6.04 -18.66 -23.29
CA GLU A 304 -7.37 -18.97 -23.83
C GLU A 304 -7.58 -18.36 -25.23
N VAL A 305 -7.18 -17.09 -25.42
CA VAL A 305 -7.22 -16.43 -26.74
C VAL A 305 -6.37 -17.18 -27.77
N ILE A 306 -5.17 -17.66 -27.38
CA ILE A 306 -4.35 -18.48 -28.29
C ILE A 306 -5.13 -19.71 -28.76
N HIS A 307 -5.74 -20.45 -27.84
CA HIS A 307 -6.43 -21.71 -28.17
C HIS A 307 -7.69 -21.48 -29.01
N HIS A 308 -8.50 -20.49 -28.66
CA HIS A 308 -9.82 -20.31 -29.25
C HIS A 308 -9.82 -19.44 -30.50
N GLU A 309 -8.99 -18.39 -30.53
CA GLU A 309 -9.04 -17.36 -31.57
C GLU A 309 -7.85 -17.42 -32.51
N PHE A 310 -6.65 -17.70 -31.98
CA PHE A 310 -5.42 -17.67 -32.76
C PHE A 310 -4.96 -19.00 -33.35
N SER A 311 -5.59 -20.12 -32.96
CA SER A 311 -5.26 -21.46 -33.47
C SER A 311 -5.43 -21.60 -34.99
N ARG A 312 -6.18 -20.69 -35.63
CA ARG A 312 -6.37 -20.60 -37.08
C ARG A 312 -5.30 -19.81 -37.83
N PHE A 313 -4.45 -19.06 -37.13
CA PHE A 313 -3.38 -18.26 -37.73
C PHE A 313 -2.03 -18.97 -37.66
N PRO A 314 -1.06 -18.62 -38.53
CA PRO A 314 0.31 -19.09 -38.40
C PRO A 314 0.87 -18.80 -37.00
N GLY A 315 1.69 -19.71 -36.49
CA GLY A 315 2.29 -19.60 -35.16
C GLY A 315 3.17 -18.36 -34.99
N MET A 316 2.97 -17.68 -33.87
CA MET A 316 3.68 -16.46 -33.47
C MET A 316 4.03 -16.50 -31.98
N THR A 317 4.78 -15.50 -31.49
CA THR A 317 5.01 -15.34 -30.05
C THR A 317 3.96 -14.41 -29.43
N LEU A 318 3.35 -14.81 -28.32
CA LEU A 318 2.50 -13.95 -27.50
C LEU A 318 3.27 -13.57 -26.22
N SER A 319 3.48 -12.28 -26.02
CA SER A 319 4.23 -11.75 -24.88
C SER A 319 3.30 -11.23 -23.79
N VAL A 320 3.55 -11.61 -22.53
CA VAL A 320 2.75 -11.19 -21.37
C VAL A 320 3.66 -10.61 -20.30
N ASN A 321 3.33 -9.41 -19.84
CA ASN A 321 4.01 -8.76 -18.71
C ASN A 321 3.75 -9.50 -17.40
N ILE A 322 4.81 -9.80 -16.65
CA ILE A 322 4.73 -10.45 -15.34
C ILE A 322 5.46 -9.59 -14.30
N SER A 323 4.74 -9.23 -13.25
CA SER A 323 5.32 -8.46 -12.16
C SER A 323 6.29 -9.32 -11.30
N PRO A 324 7.31 -8.70 -10.71
CA PRO A 324 8.21 -9.37 -9.78
C PRO A 324 7.51 -9.98 -8.56
N GLN A 325 6.40 -9.38 -8.10
CA GLN A 325 5.58 -9.93 -7.02
C GLN A 325 5.04 -11.32 -7.37
N THR A 326 4.56 -11.48 -8.61
CA THR A 326 4.00 -12.74 -9.13
C THR A 326 5.06 -13.83 -9.27
N LEU A 327 6.28 -13.49 -9.72
CA LEU A 327 7.37 -14.47 -9.83
C LEU A 327 7.73 -15.11 -8.48
N LEU A 328 7.56 -14.35 -7.39
CA LEU A 328 7.86 -14.81 -6.03
C LEU A 328 6.68 -15.56 -5.37
N GLU A 329 5.52 -15.63 -6.01
CA GLU A 329 4.38 -16.35 -5.46
C GLU A 329 4.62 -17.86 -5.42
N PRO A 330 4.44 -18.54 -4.27
CA PRO A 330 4.74 -19.96 -4.14
C PRO A 330 3.99 -20.88 -5.10
N ASN A 331 2.80 -20.46 -5.58
CA ASN A 331 2.00 -21.24 -6.51
C ASN A 331 2.23 -20.86 -7.99
N PHE A 332 3.04 -19.85 -8.31
CA PHE A 332 3.21 -19.34 -9.67
C PHE A 332 3.56 -20.44 -10.68
N LEU A 333 4.65 -21.16 -10.46
CA LEU A 333 5.09 -22.25 -11.33
C LEU A 333 4.03 -23.37 -11.47
N SER A 334 3.24 -23.62 -10.42
CA SER A 334 2.16 -24.62 -10.45
C SER A 334 0.95 -24.18 -11.27
N VAL A 335 0.66 -22.87 -11.30
CA VAL A 335 -0.39 -22.28 -12.12
C VAL A 335 0.04 -22.28 -13.58
N VAL A 336 1.27 -21.84 -13.87
CA VAL A 336 1.84 -21.84 -15.22
C VAL A 336 1.89 -23.27 -15.79
N SER A 337 2.39 -24.24 -15.02
CA SER A 337 2.42 -25.64 -15.49
C SER A 337 1.02 -26.20 -15.73
N LYS A 338 0.02 -25.77 -14.96
CA LYS A 338 -1.37 -26.16 -15.18
C LYS A 338 -1.93 -25.56 -16.46
N LEU A 339 -1.66 -24.28 -16.72
CA LEU A 339 -2.06 -23.59 -17.94
C LEU A 339 -1.50 -24.27 -19.18
N LEU A 340 -0.21 -24.62 -19.15
CA LEU A 340 0.48 -25.26 -20.27
C LEU A 340 0.27 -26.78 -20.35
N ARG A 341 -0.60 -27.38 -19.52
CA ARG A 341 -0.96 -28.80 -19.68
C ARG A 341 -1.60 -29.09 -21.03
N ASN A 342 -2.39 -28.15 -21.54
CA ASN A 342 -2.85 -28.18 -22.90
C ASN A 342 -1.75 -27.53 -23.74
N THR A 343 -1.08 -28.34 -24.57
CA THR A 343 -0.02 -27.83 -25.44
C THR A 343 -0.56 -26.69 -26.30
N LEU A 344 0.17 -25.58 -26.35
CA LEU A 344 -0.19 -24.46 -27.23
C LEU A 344 -0.37 -24.95 -28.68
N PRO A 345 -1.27 -24.32 -29.47
CA PRO A 345 -1.40 -24.61 -30.90
C PRO A 345 -0.05 -24.54 -31.62
N SER A 346 0.09 -25.34 -32.68
CA SER A 346 1.36 -25.51 -33.38
C SER A 346 1.97 -24.16 -33.80
N GLY A 347 3.24 -23.95 -33.46
CA GLY A 347 4.00 -22.75 -33.78
C GLY A 347 3.76 -21.55 -32.85
N TRP A 348 2.75 -21.61 -31.97
CA TRP A 348 2.56 -20.56 -30.96
C TRP A 348 3.52 -20.74 -29.79
N GLN A 349 4.10 -19.63 -29.34
CA GLN A 349 5.01 -19.57 -28.21
C GLN A 349 4.54 -18.52 -27.22
N LEU A 350 4.78 -18.77 -25.93
CA LEU A 350 4.53 -17.81 -24.87
C LEU A 350 5.87 -17.18 -24.46
N GLU A 351 5.86 -15.87 -24.30
CA GLU A 351 6.98 -15.09 -23.78
C GLU A 351 6.51 -14.32 -22.55
N MET A 352 7.33 -14.29 -21.50
CA MET A 352 7.09 -13.52 -20.30
C MET A 352 8.06 -12.34 -20.24
N GLU A 353 7.50 -11.13 -20.12
CA GLU A 353 8.24 -9.89 -20.04
C GLU A 353 8.40 -9.50 -18.56
N ILE A 354 9.63 -9.25 -18.13
CA ILE A 354 9.99 -8.84 -16.77
C ILE A 354 10.60 -7.45 -16.80
N THR A 355 10.23 -6.57 -15.87
CA THR A 355 10.71 -5.17 -15.87
C THR A 355 12.01 -5.00 -15.06
N GLU A 356 12.84 -4.02 -15.48
CA GLU A 356 14.10 -3.66 -14.80
C GLU A 356 13.86 -3.01 -13.41
N SER A 357 12.73 -2.32 -13.24
CA SER A 357 12.56 -1.19 -12.33
C SER A 357 12.27 -1.52 -10.87
N GLN A 358 12.04 -2.79 -10.52
CA GLN A 358 11.73 -3.15 -9.15
C GLN A 358 12.94 -3.79 -8.47
N LYS A 359 13.35 -3.25 -7.32
CA LYS A 359 14.35 -3.87 -6.43
C LYS A 359 13.85 -5.25 -6.03
N VAL A 360 14.28 -6.28 -6.76
CA VAL A 360 14.04 -7.67 -6.39
C VAL A 360 14.81 -7.91 -5.09
N LYS A 361 14.09 -8.08 -3.99
CA LYS A 361 14.70 -8.35 -2.68
C LYS A 361 15.44 -9.69 -2.66
N GLU A 362 15.05 -10.62 -3.54
CA GLU A 362 15.52 -12.00 -3.59
C GLU A 362 15.89 -12.41 -5.04
N PRO A 363 16.99 -11.87 -5.62
CA PRO A 363 17.35 -12.10 -7.03
C PRO A 363 17.59 -13.59 -7.35
N GLN A 364 18.09 -14.37 -6.39
CA GLN A 364 18.34 -15.80 -6.58
C GLN A 364 17.06 -16.59 -6.83
N GLN A 365 15.98 -16.29 -6.11
CA GLN A 365 14.70 -16.99 -6.27
C GLN A 365 14.09 -16.69 -7.65
N VAL A 366 14.22 -15.45 -8.13
CA VAL A 366 13.77 -15.09 -9.48
C VAL A 366 14.54 -15.88 -10.54
N ILE A 367 15.87 -15.99 -10.42
CA ILE A 367 16.69 -16.79 -11.35
C ILE A 367 16.19 -18.24 -11.42
N GLU A 368 15.92 -18.86 -10.28
CA GLU A 368 15.42 -20.23 -10.22
C GLU A 368 14.05 -20.38 -10.90
N VAL A 369 13.14 -19.43 -10.68
CA VAL A 369 11.82 -19.42 -11.31
C VAL A 369 11.94 -19.26 -12.83
N LEU A 370 12.76 -18.31 -13.30
CA LEU A 370 12.99 -18.09 -14.73
C LEU A 370 13.58 -19.34 -15.42
N ALA A 371 14.51 -20.03 -14.75
CA ALA A 371 15.09 -21.27 -15.27
C ALA A 371 14.02 -22.38 -15.43
N VAL A 372 13.08 -22.50 -14.49
CA VAL A 372 11.97 -23.47 -14.61
C VAL A 372 10.99 -23.06 -15.72
N LEU A 373 10.68 -21.77 -15.87
CA LEU A 373 9.85 -21.30 -16.98
C LEU A 373 10.44 -21.64 -18.35
N ARG A 374 11.76 -21.50 -18.52
CA ARG A 374 12.47 -21.93 -19.74
C ARG A 374 12.33 -23.43 -19.99
N GLN A 375 12.34 -24.26 -18.94
CA GLN A 375 12.08 -25.70 -19.07
C GLN A 375 10.65 -26.01 -19.52
N PHE A 376 9.69 -25.11 -19.28
CA PHE A 376 8.34 -25.20 -19.84
C PHE A 376 8.26 -24.71 -21.30
N GLY A 377 9.37 -24.27 -21.89
CA GLY A 377 9.43 -23.73 -23.24
C GLY A 377 8.95 -22.29 -23.35
N ILE A 378 8.83 -21.58 -22.21
CA ILE A 378 8.46 -20.15 -22.16
C ILE A 378 9.73 -19.32 -22.40
N LYS A 379 9.64 -18.35 -23.30
CA LYS A 379 10.69 -17.36 -23.55
C LYS A 379 10.68 -16.28 -22.49
N ILE A 380 11.84 -15.73 -22.15
CA ILE A 380 11.99 -14.65 -21.19
C ILE A 380 12.48 -13.39 -21.89
N ALA A 381 11.77 -12.30 -21.73
CA ALA A 381 12.14 -10.98 -22.24
C ALA A 381 12.37 -10.00 -21.09
N LEU A 382 13.40 -9.16 -21.21
CA LEU A 382 13.61 -8.01 -20.32
C LEU A 382 12.97 -6.78 -20.94
N ASP A 383 12.06 -6.15 -20.19
CA ASP A 383 11.32 -4.96 -20.59
C ASP A 383 11.90 -3.67 -20.00
N ASP A 384 11.59 -2.53 -20.64
CA ASP A 384 11.96 -1.18 -20.20
C ASP A 384 13.48 -0.91 -20.07
N PHE A 385 14.32 -1.65 -20.82
CA PHE A 385 15.78 -1.50 -20.72
C PHE A 385 16.21 -0.08 -21.15
N GLY A 386 16.85 0.64 -20.22
CA GLY A 386 17.34 2.01 -20.43
C GLY A 386 16.45 3.13 -19.86
N SER A 387 15.31 2.80 -19.25
CA SER A 387 14.40 3.77 -18.61
C SER A 387 14.78 4.17 -17.17
N GLY A 388 15.72 3.46 -16.52
CA GLY A 388 16.01 3.56 -15.08
C GLY A 388 17.47 3.32 -14.66
N TYR A 389 17.69 2.88 -13.41
CA TYR A 389 19.02 2.53 -12.86
C TYR A 389 19.54 1.23 -13.51
N SER A 390 19.94 1.32 -14.78
CA SER A 390 20.41 0.19 -15.58
C SER A 390 21.59 -0.49 -14.92
N THR A 391 21.31 -1.61 -14.24
CA THR A 391 22.36 -2.50 -13.79
C THR A 391 22.56 -3.52 -14.90
N LEU A 392 23.57 -3.25 -15.74
CA LEU A 392 24.09 -4.18 -16.76
C LEU A 392 24.28 -5.62 -16.23
N SER A 393 24.34 -5.79 -14.90
CA SER A 393 24.33 -7.07 -14.23
C SER A 393 23.19 -7.99 -14.69
N TYR A 394 21.98 -7.49 -14.98
CA TYR A 394 20.88 -8.36 -15.39
C TYR A 394 21.17 -9.10 -16.69
N LEU A 395 21.81 -8.43 -17.66
CA LEU A 395 22.24 -9.05 -18.92
C LEU A 395 23.25 -10.18 -18.72
N THR A 396 23.97 -10.18 -17.59
CA THR A 396 24.95 -11.22 -17.23
C THR A 396 24.41 -12.27 -16.26
N GLN A 397 23.27 -12.00 -15.61
CA GLN A 397 22.69 -12.86 -14.58
C GLN A 397 21.52 -13.69 -15.09
N TYR A 398 20.76 -13.18 -16.06
CA TYR A 398 19.57 -13.84 -16.59
C TYR A 398 19.82 -14.36 -18.00
N GLU A 399 19.36 -15.58 -18.27
CA GLU A 399 19.30 -16.12 -19.63
C GLU A 399 18.07 -15.53 -20.35
N LEU A 400 18.27 -14.38 -21.00
CA LEU A 400 17.23 -13.64 -21.70
C LEU A 400 17.17 -14.03 -23.18
N ASP A 401 15.97 -14.28 -23.70
CA ASP A 401 15.74 -14.54 -25.13
C ASP A 401 15.55 -13.24 -25.92
N LYS A 402 15.00 -12.20 -25.26
CA LYS A 402 14.70 -10.90 -25.86
C LYS A 402 14.99 -9.75 -24.88
N ILE A 403 15.43 -8.61 -25.40
CA ILE A 403 15.58 -7.35 -24.68
C ILE A 403 14.77 -6.29 -25.43
N LYS A 404 13.84 -5.63 -24.72
CA LYS A 404 13.02 -4.54 -25.23
C LYS A 404 13.66 -3.21 -24.82
N LEU A 405 14.02 -2.43 -25.81
CA LEU A 405 14.63 -1.11 -25.66
C LEU A 405 13.52 -0.06 -25.61
N ASP A 406 13.43 0.68 -24.51
CA ASP A 406 12.37 1.66 -24.27
C ASP A 406 12.38 2.82 -25.29
N ARG A 407 11.21 3.42 -25.53
CA ARG A 407 11.01 4.55 -26.45
C ARG A 407 11.91 5.74 -26.14
N THR A 408 12.35 5.93 -24.89
CA THR A 408 13.31 6.99 -24.55
C THR A 408 14.61 6.91 -25.35
N LEU A 409 15.04 5.72 -25.78
CA LEU A 409 16.20 5.54 -26.65
C LEU A 409 15.94 6.04 -28.08
N VAL A 410 14.72 5.83 -28.60
CA VAL A 410 14.28 6.38 -29.89
C VAL A 410 14.21 7.91 -29.82
N LEU A 411 13.62 8.46 -28.76
CA LEU A 411 13.59 9.92 -28.53
C LEU A 411 15.00 10.51 -28.39
N GLY A 412 15.96 9.70 -27.89
CA GLY A 412 17.36 10.06 -27.79
C GLY A 412 18.06 10.27 -29.13
N LEU A 413 17.52 9.74 -30.24
CA LEU A 413 18.09 9.91 -31.59
C LEU A 413 18.16 11.37 -32.05
N ALA A 414 17.30 12.24 -31.50
CA ALA A 414 17.31 13.68 -31.80
C ALA A 414 18.56 14.41 -31.26
N ARG A 415 19.36 13.77 -30.40
CA ARG A 415 20.57 14.36 -29.81
C ARG A 415 21.80 14.05 -30.66
N GLU A 416 22.79 14.94 -30.60
CA GLU A 416 24.08 14.70 -31.22
C GLU A 416 24.71 13.41 -30.64
N GLY A 417 25.08 12.47 -31.53
CA GLY A 417 25.61 11.16 -31.15
C GLY A 417 24.55 10.12 -30.71
N GLY A 418 23.25 10.43 -30.79
CA GLY A 418 22.17 9.52 -30.39
C GLY A 418 22.17 8.19 -31.16
N GLU A 419 22.40 8.23 -32.47
CA GLU A 419 22.53 7.03 -33.31
C GLU A 419 23.71 6.15 -32.89
N ALA A 420 24.88 6.75 -32.66
CA ALA A 420 26.07 6.02 -32.20
C ALA A 420 25.84 5.37 -30.82
N PHE A 421 25.13 6.08 -29.93
CA PHE A 421 24.75 5.55 -28.62
C PHE A 421 23.80 4.34 -28.76
N LEU A 422 22.74 4.46 -29.56
CA LEU A 422 21.81 3.35 -29.81
C LEU A 422 22.56 2.15 -30.40
N HIS A 423 23.42 2.37 -31.39
CA HIS A 423 24.24 1.31 -31.98
C HIS A 423 25.09 0.58 -30.93
N HIS A 424 25.73 1.29 -29.99
CA HIS A 424 26.50 0.66 -28.90
C HIS A 424 25.62 -0.13 -27.94
N VAL A 425 24.44 0.40 -27.58
CA VAL A 425 23.47 -0.31 -26.74
C VAL A 425 23.01 -1.61 -27.40
N VAL A 426 22.68 -1.56 -28.70
CA VAL A 426 22.29 -2.75 -29.48
C VAL A 426 23.41 -3.78 -29.49
N GLN A 427 24.66 -3.36 -29.68
CA GLN A 427 25.79 -4.27 -29.72
C GLN A 427 26.03 -4.95 -28.37
N LEU A 428 25.87 -4.21 -27.27
CA LEU A 428 25.92 -4.77 -25.92
C LEU A 428 24.82 -5.82 -25.71
N CYS A 429 23.57 -5.51 -26.09
CA CYS A 429 22.46 -6.44 -25.99
C CYS A 429 22.71 -7.71 -26.81
N LYS A 430 23.19 -7.59 -28.05
CA LYS A 430 23.55 -8.73 -28.91
C LYS A 430 24.65 -9.60 -28.31
N THR A 431 25.57 -9.02 -27.54
CA THR A 431 26.65 -9.77 -26.89
C THR A 431 26.12 -10.75 -25.83
N SER A 432 24.93 -10.50 -25.26
CA SER A 432 24.26 -11.45 -24.35
C SER A 432 23.60 -12.63 -25.07
N GLY A 433 23.51 -12.60 -26.41
CA GLY A 433 22.82 -13.61 -27.21
C GLY A 433 21.30 -13.37 -27.36
N SER A 434 20.75 -12.33 -26.73
CA SER A 434 19.33 -11.98 -26.84
C SER A 434 18.99 -11.25 -28.14
N ILE A 435 17.75 -11.45 -28.60
CA ILE A 435 17.15 -10.66 -29.67
C ILE A 435 16.81 -9.27 -29.14
N VAL A 436 17.03 -8.24 -29.95
CA VAL A 436 16.71 -6.85 -29.59
C VAL A 436 15.41 -6.42 -30.28
N LEU A 437 14.49 -5.88 -29.49
CA LEU A 437 13.28 -5.22 -29.96
C LEU A 437 13.30 -3.76 -29.52
N ILE A 438 12.99 -2.82 -30.41
CA ILE A 438 12.83 -1.41 -30.05
C ILE A 438 11.36 -1.06 -29.87
N GLU A 439 11.06 -0.26 -28.86
CA GLU A 439 9.71 0.20 -28.60
C GLU A 439 9.47 1.62 -29.07
N GLY A 440 8.22 1.88 -29.44
CA GLY A 440 7.76 3.21 -29.78
C GLY A 440 8.45 3.77 -31.01
N VAL A 441 8.47 3.05 -32.13
CA VAL A 441 8.82 3.65 -33.42
C VAL A 441 7.56 4.30 -34.03
N GLU A 442 7.60 5.59 -34.29
CA GLU A 442 6.45 6.39 -34.73
C GLU A 442 6.67 7.08 -36.09
N THR A 443 7.91 7.26 -36.55
CA THR A 443 8.21 7.88 -37.86
C THR A 443 9.09 7.00 -38.76
N GLU A 444 9.03 7.23 -40.07
CA GLU A 444 9.84 6.50 -41.04
C GLU A 444 11.34 6.81 -40.88
N GLU A 445 11.68 8.02 -40.45
CA GLU A 445 13.05 8.41 -40.13
C GLU A 445 13.58 7.61 -38.92
N GLU A 446 12.79 7.48 -37.85
CA GLU A 446 13.13 6.63 -36.70
C GLU A 446 13.33 5.18 -37.14
N HIS A 447 12.43 4.64 -37.98
CA HIS A 447 12.53 3.30 -38.53
C HIS A 447 13.85 3.07 -39.27
N GLN A 448 14.23 3.97 -40.17
CA GLN A 448 15.47 3.83 -40.95
C GLN A 448 16.72 3.83 -40.06
N ILE A 449 16.77 4.71 -39.06
CA ILE A 449 17.91 4.80 -38.13
C ILE A 449 18.01 3.55 -37.26
N VAL A 450 16.88 3.09 -36.72
CA VAL A 450 16.78 1.86 -35.92
C VAL A 450 17.25 0.65 -36.73
N GLN A 451 16.81 0.53 -37.98
CA GLN A 451 17.22 -0.57 -38.87
C GLN A 451 18.73 -0.51 -39.16
N ASN A 452 19.29 0.68 -39.39
CA ASN A 452 20.72 0.88 -39.59
C ASN A 452 21.56 0.51 -38.36
N CYS A 453 21.00 0.66 -37.16
CA CYS A 453 21.62 0.19 -35.92
C CYS A 453 21.60 -1.35 -35.77
N GLY A 454 21.02 -2.07 -36.74
CA GLY A 454 20.96 -3.52 -36.78
C GLY A 454 19.90 -4.12 -35.86
N ILE A 455 18.85 -3.37 -35.53
CA ILE A 455 17.67 -3.88 -34.85
C ILE A 455 16.76 -4.51 -35.91
N HIS A 456 16.17 -5.68 -35.61
CA HIS A 456 15.33 -6.41 -36.56
C HIS A 456 13.85 -6.46 -36.15
N LEU A 457 13.54 -6.22 -34.88
CA LEU A 457 12.19 -6.22 -34.35
C LEU A 457 11.83 -4.85 -33.81
N ALA A 458 10.60 -4.41 -34.05
CA ALA A 458 10.07 -3.19 -33.46
C ALA A 458 8.60 -3.32 -33.11
N GLN A 459 8.16 -2.46 -32.19
CA GLN A 459 6.76 -2.11 -32.02
C GLN A 459 6.60 -0.60 -31.93
N GLY A 460 5.46 -0.09 -32.42
CA GLY A 460 5.21 1.35 -32.38
C GLY A 460 4.09 1.77 -33.32
N PHE A 461 3.64 3.02 -33.16
CA PHE A 461 2.47 3.52 -33.86
C PHE A 461 2.68 3.75 -35.36
N LEU A 462 3.94 3.75 -35.84
CA LEU A 462 4.24 3.71 -37.27
C LEU A 462 3.62 2.48 -37.93
N PHE A 463 3.64 1.35 -37.22
CA PHE A 463 3.19 0.05 -37.73
C PHE A 463 1.78 -0.25 -37.26
N HIS A 464 1.62 -0.47 -35.96
CA HIS A 464 0.34 -0.86 -35.36
C HIS A 464 0.20 -0.27 -33.96
N ARG A 465 -0.97 0.31 -33.68
CA ARG A 465 -1.37 0.69 -32.33
C ARG A 465 -1.87 -0.55 -31.58
N PRO A 466 -1.82 -0.56 -30.23
CA PRO A 466 -2.60 -1.49 -29.43
C PRO A 466 -4.05 -1.50 -29.90
N GLN A 467 -4.64 -2.67 -30.07
CA GLN A 467 -5.99 -2.83 -30.60
C GLN A 467 -6.73 -4.00 -29.91
N PRO A 468 -8.08 -3.98 -29.87
CA PRO A 468 -8.85 -5.08 -29.32
C PRO A 468 -8.74 -6.33 -30.21
N LEU A 469 -9.05 -7.48 -29.60
CA LEU A 469 -8.95 -8.80 -30.24
C LEU A 469 -9.64 -8.90 -31.60
N SER A 470 -10.84 -8.33 -31.75
CA SER A 470 -11.57 -8.36 -33.02
C SER A 470 -10.82 -7.70 -34.17
N GLN A 471 -10.28 -6.50 -33.94
CA GLN A 471 -9.49 -5.77 -34.93
C GLN A 471 -8.16 -6.46 -35.21
N LEU A 472 -7.55 -7.07 -34.20
CA LEU A 472 -6.34 -7.86 -34.40
C LEU A 472 -6.60 -9.06 -35.31
N CYS A 473 -7.69 -9.80 -35.10
CA CYS A 473 -8.04 -10.94 -35.95
C CYS A 473 -8.23 -10.50 -37.41
N GLU A 474 -8.92 -9.39 -37.67
CA GLU A 474 -9.07 -8.82 -39.02
C GLU A 474 -7.71 -8.42 -39.64
N LEU A 475 -6.81 -7.85 -38.84
CA LEU A 475 -5.46 -7.51 -39.28
C LEU A 475 -4.63 -8.75 -39.64
N LEU A 476 -4.77 -9.83 -38.88
CA LEU A 476 -4.05 -11.07 -39.14
C LEU A 476 -4.58 -11.79 -40.39
N GLU A 477 -5.89 -11.75 -40.64
CA GLU A 477 -6.50 -12.32 -41.85
C GLU A 477 -6.06 -11.61 -43.14
N THR A 478 -5.75 -10.31 -43.07
CA THR A 478 -5.33 -9.52 -44.22
C THR A 478 -3.82 -9.57 -44.50
N ASN A 479 -3.01 -10.00 -43.51
CA ASN A 479 -1.54 -10.11 -43.62
C ASN A 479 -1.03 -11.55 -43.78
N THR A 480 -1.91 -12.55 -43.74
CA THR A 480 -1.64 -13.94 -44.19
C THR A 480 -1.90 -14.08 -45.67
#